data_AF-A0A2W7B6F6-F1
#
_entry.id   AF-A0A2W7B6F6-F1
#
_cell.length_a   1.000
_cell.length_b   1.000
_cell.length_c   1.000
_cell.angle_alpha   90.00
_cell.angle_beta   90.00
_cell.angle_gamma   90.00
#
_symmetry.space_group_name_H-M   'P 1'
#
loop_
_entity.id
_entity.type
_entity.pdbx_description
1 polymer ?
#
loop_
_entity_poly.entity_id
_entity_poly.type
_entity_poly.pdbx_seq_one_letter_code
_entity_poly.pdbx_strand_id
1 'polypeptide(L)' 'MELYEGGVHQVQRLFETWIAAIAEILMAERMKANVAKQQAKKAVILVQGSLILSQGLNDAQVFKRIIGNLPTELLLS' A
#
# COMPACT_ATOMS: atom_id res chain seq x y z
N MET A 1 -21.24 -4.30 -25.22
CA MET A 1 -20.89 -3.62 -23.95
C MET A 1 -20.10 -4.61 -23.12
N GLU A 2 -18.82 -4.82 -23.46
CA GLU A 2 -18.00 -5.94 -22.96
C GLU A 2 -16.56 -5.50 -22.64
N LEU A 3 -16.34 -4.20 -22.43
CA LEU A 3 -15.00 -3.62 -22.22
C LEU A 3 -14.71 -3.21 -20.76
N TYR A 4 -15.61 -3.49 -19.82
CA TYR A 4 -15.49 -2.99 -18.43
C TYR A 4 -14.98 -4.03 -17.40
N GLU A 5 -15.09 -5.33 -17.67
CA GLU A 5 -14.61 -6.34 -16.69
C GLU A 5 -13.09 -6.48 -16.67
N GLY A 6 -12.42 -6.29 -17.82
CA GLY A 6 -10.97 -6.43 -17.93
C GLY A 6 -10.17 -5.44 -17.08
N GLY A 7 -10.71 -4.25 -16.78
CA GLY A 7 -10.03 -3.20 -16.01
C GLY A 7 -10.07 -3.40 -14.50
N VAL A 8 -11.22 -3.84 -13.95
CA VAL A 8 -11.38 -4.10 -12.51
C VAL A 8 -10.44 -5.22 -12.05
N HIS A 9 -10.30 -6.26 -12.86
CA HIS A 9 -9.36 -7.34 -12.59
C HIS A 9 -7.89 -6.89 -12.65
N GLN A 10 -7.55 -5.86 -13.42
CA GLN A 10 -6.19 -5.32 -13.46
C GLN A 10 -5.85 -4.51 -12.22
N VAL A 11 -6.76 -3.63 -11.78
CA VAL A 11 -6.58 -2.84 -10.55
C VAL A 11 -6.48 -3.75 -9.33
N GLN A 12 -7.36 -4.76 -9.25
CA GLN A 12 -7.31 -5.75 -8.17
C GLN A 12 -5.95 -6.48 -8.15
N ARG A 13 -5.51 -7.04 -9.29
CA ARG A 13 -4.23 -7.75 -9.38
C ARG A 13 -3.04 -6.87 -9.02
N LEU A 14 -3.07 -5.59 -9.40
CA LEU A 14 -2.02 -4.64 -9.06
C LEU A 14 -1.89 -4.50 -7.54
N PHE A 15 -3.01 -4.26 -6.84
CA PHE A 15 -3.00 -4.12 -5.38
C PHE A 15 -2.65 -5.42 -4.68
N GLU A 16 -3.13 -6.57 -5.17
CA GLU A 16 -2.76 -7.88 -4.63
C GLU A 16 -1.26 -8.13 -4.77
N THR A 17 -0.66 -7.77 -5.91
CA THR A 17 0.79 -7.89 -6.16
C THR A 17 1.59 -7.01 -5.19
N TRP A 18 1.16 -5.77 -4.96
CA TRP A 18 1.81 -4.87 -4.01
C TRP A 18 1.70 -5.37 -2.57
N ILE A 19 0.52 -5.83 -2.16
CA ILE A 19 0.30 -6.40 -0.83
C ILE A 19 1.19 -7.63 -0.63
N ALA A 20 1.28 -8.51 -1.63
CA ALA A 20 2.13 -9.69 -1.56
C ALA A 20 3.61 -9.32 -1.41
N ALA A 21 4.13 -8.43 -2.26
CA ALA A 21 5.52 -8.01 -2.24
C ALA A 21 5.92 -7.35 -0.90
N ILE A 22 5.07 -6.47 -0.36
CA ILE A 22 5.35 -5.83 0.94
C ILE A 22 5.28 -6.87 2.07
N ALA A 23 4.31 -7.79 2.04
CA ALA A 23 4.19 -8.83 3.06
C ALA A 23 5.41 -9.76 3.07
N GLU A 24 5.96 -10.10 1.91
CA GLU A 24 7.18 -10.91 1.80
C GLU A 24 8.37 -10.26 2.50
N ILE A 25 8.57 -8.95 2.32
CA ILE A 25 9.62 -8.19 3.02
C ILE A 25 9.39 -8.22 4.54
N LEU A 26 8.16 -7.98 5.00
CA LEU A 26 7.85 -7.98 6.44
C LEU A 26 8.01 -9.38 7.07
N MET A 27 7.71 -10.44 6.33
CA MET A 27 7.96 -11.81 6.78
C MET A 27 9.46 -12.15 6.84
N ALA A 28 10.27 -11.60 5.93
CA ALA A 28 11.73 -11.71 6.00
C ALA A 28 12.29 -11.07 7.29
N GLU A 29 11.64 -10.00 7.77
CA GLU A 29 11.88 -9.37 9.08
C GLU A 29 11.23 -10.12 10.26
N ARG A 30 10.90 -11.41 10.08
CA ARG A 30 10.34 -12.32 11.10
C ARG A 30 8.94 -11.96 11.59
N MET A 31 8.22 -11.08 10.91
CA MET A 31 6.81 -10.83 11.22
C MET A 31 5.96 -12.05 10.85
N LYS A 32 4.98 -12.39 11.70
CA LYS A 32 4.03 -13.48 11.39
C LYS A 32 3.25 -13.16 10.12
N ALA A 33 3.01 -14.15 9.27
CA ALA A 33 2.38 -13.98 7.97
C ALA A 33 1.03 -13.23 8.01
N ASN A 34 0.20 -13.50 9.02
CA ASN A 34 -1.08 -12.80 9.19
C ASN A 34 -0.90 -11.31 9.51
N VAL A 35 0.06 -10.96 10.37
CA VAL A 35 0.40 -9.57 10.72
C VAL A 35 1.05 -8.88 9.51
N ALA A 36 2.01 -9.53 8.85
CA ALA A 36 2.67 -9.00 7.64
C ALA A 36 1.67 -8.66 6.54
N LYS A 37 0.67 -9.52 6.29
CA LYS A 37 -0.38 -9.25 5.29
C LYS A 37 -1.30 -8.09 5.69
N GLN A 38 -1.60 -7.94 6.98
CA GLN A 38 -2.40 -6.81 7.46
C GLN A 38 -1.61 -5.49 7.35
N GLN A 39 -0.34 -5.50 7.72
CA GLN A 39 0.53 -4.33 7.61
C GLN A 39 0.80 -3.94 6.15
N ALA A 40 1.00 -4.93 5.27
CA ALA A 40 1.10 -4.68 3.84
C ALA A 40 -0.16 -4.01 3.26
N LYS A 41 -1.35 -4.45 3.67
CA LYS A 41 -2.61 -3.77 3.29
C LYS A 41 -2.65 -2.34 3.81
N LYS A 42 -2.29 -2.12 5.07
CA LYS A 42 -2.19 -0.77 5.67
C LYS A 42 -1.22 0.11 4.88
N ALA A 43 -0.07 -0.42 4.46
CA ALA A 43 0.90 0.29 3.64
C ALA A 43 0.30 0.74 2.31
N VAL A 44 -0.37 -0.16 1.57
CA VAL A 44 -1.02 0.20 0.31
C VAL A 44 -2.08 1.28 0.52
N ILE A 45 -2.89 1.19 1.59
CA ILE A 45 -3.88 2.21 1.95
C ILE A 45 -3.21 3.56 2.19
N LEU A 46 -2.12 3.61 2.97
CA LEU A 46 -1.40 4.85 3.25
C LEU A 46 -0.79 5.46 1.99
N VAL A 47 -0.18 4.64 1.12
CA VAL A 47 0.39 5.12 -0.15
C VAL A 47 -0.69 5.72 -1.06
N GLN A 48 -1.79 5.00 -1.29
CA GLN A 48 -2.86 5.47 -2.19
C GLN A 48 -3.65 6.63 -1.59
N GLY A 49 -3.99 6.56 -0.30
CA GLY A 49 -4.70 7.62 0.41
C GLY A 49 -3.89 8.91 0.49
N SER A 50 -2.58 8.83 0.69
CA SER A 50 -1.72 10.01 0.73
C SER A 50 -1.55 10.68 -0.63
N LEU A 51 -1.56 9.93 -1.74
CA LEU A 51 -1.59 10.51 -3.10
C LEU A 51 -2.89 11.28 -3.35
N ILE A 52 -4.04 10.69 -3.02
CA ILE A 52 -5.36 11.33 -3.17
C ILE A 52 -5.43 12.61 -2.34
N LEU A 53 -5.02 12.54 -1.08
CA LEU A 53 -5.03 13.69 -0.17
C LEU A 53 -4.06 14.79 -0.62
N SER A 54 -2.85 14.41 -1.04
CA SER A 54 -1.85 15.34 -1.56
C SER A 54 -2.36 16.11 -2.78
N GLN A 55 -3.02 15.42 -3.71
CA GLN A 55 -3.63 16.03 -4.89
C GLN A 55 -4.81 16.93 -4.51
N GLY A 56 -5.68 16.48 -3.61
CA GLY A 56 -6.86 17.25 -3.19
C GLY A 56 -6.51 18.54 -2.42
N LEU A 57 -5.38 18.55 -1.71
CA LEU A 57 -4.88 19.71 -0.98
C LEU A 57 -3.86 20.55 -1.76
N ASN A 58 -3.43 20.10 -2.95
CA ASN A 58 -2.30 20.67 -3.68
C ASN A 58 -1.03 20.79 -2.81
N ASP A 59 -0.78 19.77 -1.97
CA ASP A 59 0.36 19.71 -1.05
C ASP A 59 1.11 18.37 -1.19
N ALA A 60 2.19 18.40 -1.95
CA ALA A 60 3.10 17.26 -2.14
C ALA A 60 3.77 16.77 -0.85
N GLN A 61 3.83 17.60 0.20
CA GLN A 61 4.49 17.23 1.45
C GLN A 61 3.73 16.15 2.22
N VAL A 62 2.41 16.07 2.05
CA VAL A 62 1.58 15.01 2.64
C VAL A 62 2.09 13.62 2.21
N PHE A 63 2.23 13.39 0.90
CA PHE A 63 2.74 12.13 0.37
C PHE A 63 4.18 11.86 0.82
N LYS A 64 5.06 12.86 0.72
CA LYS A 64 6.48 12.72 1.11
C LYS A 64 6.63 12.30 2.57
N ARG A 65 5.86 12.90 3.48
CA ARG A 65 5.90 12.57 4.91
C ARG A 65 5.46 11.13 5.17
N ILE A 66 4.35 10.71 4.55
CA ILE A 66 3.82 9.35 4.73
C ILE A 66 4.82 8.32 4.21
N ILE A 67 5.35 8.49 2.99
CA ILE A 67 6.34 7.57 2.42
C ILE A 67 7.63 7.54 3.25
N GLY A 68 8.11 8.68 3.73
CA GLY A 68 9.32 8.76 4.54
C GLY A 68 9.20 8.00 5.87
N ASN A 69 8.01 8.01 6.48
CA ASN A 69 7.76 7.34 7.76
C ASN A 69 7.32 5.88 7.62
N LEU A 70 6.87 5.47 6.43
CA LEU A 70 6.23 4.18 6.21
C LEU A 70 7.08 2.97 6.66
N PRO A 71 8.39 2.88 6.37
CA PRO A 71 9.19 1.74 6.84
C PRO A 71 9.19 1.61 8.35
N THR A 72 9.37 2.73 9.06
CA THR A 72 9.37 2.78 10.52
C THR A 72 8.00 2.39 11.09
N GLU A 73 6.90 2.88 10.50
CA GLU A 73 5.55 2.51 10.91
C GLU A 73 5.26 1.01 10.74
N LEU A 74 5.78 0.39 9.67
CA LEU A 74 5.55 -1.03 9.40
C LEU A 74 6.39 -1.96 10.27
N LEU A 75 7.58 -1.54 10.71
CA LEU A 75 8.49 -2.38 11.49
C LEU A 75 8.32 -2.24 13.00
N LEU A 76 7.73 -1.14 13.47
CA LEU A 76 7.55 -0.86 14.91
C LEU A 76 6.12 -1.12 15.43
N SER A 77 5.21 -1.63 14.60
CA SER A 77 3.80 -1.92 14.98
C SER A 77 3.45 -3.39 15.02
#